data_AF-A0A9Q1G3W3-F1
#
_entry.id   AF-A0A9Q1G3W3-F1
#
_cell.length_a   1.000
_cell.length_b   1.000
_cell.length_c   1.000
_cell.angle_alpha   90.00
_cell.angle_beta   90.00
_cell.angle_gamma   90.00
#
_symmetry.space_group_name_H-M   'P 1'
#
loop_
_entity.id
_entity.type
_entity.pdbx_description
1 polymer ?
#
loop_
_entity_poly.entity_id
_entity_poly.type
_entity_poly.pdbx_seq_one_letter_code
_entity_poly.pdbx_strand_id
1 'polypeptide(L)'
;MQQSSLDPLSPMTASSFLSFAELFSFVLQDRAKGAMATRVTFHDLMAVLGKSVREVERAVAQRDAHPDAPQFTKALCIILHLVYLLEKLSCTPEEEHQKKQTVYRLLKLNPRARSGYTPLHMAVDKDTTTVGRYPIGRFPSLAVAALLLECGADPDARDSDNNTPLHVCAISGCPEVMGALVRAGGHFDATNAQRKTAYELLDERCAGRHALQPLAYVTLQCLAARAIERQRLPYKGLIPEEMEAFIELH
;
A
#
# COMPACT_ATOMS: atom_id res chain seq x y z
N MET A 1 -7.65 6.08 30.95
CA MET A 1 -9.04 5.69 31.29
C MET A 1 -10.11 6.31 30.37
N GLN A 2 -9.78 7.11 29.34
CA GLN A 2 -10.78 7.66 28.39
C GLN A 2 -10.81 6.98 27.00
N GLN A 3 -9.92 6.03 26.71
CA GLN A 3 -9.87 5.36 25.40
C GLN A 3 -10.82 4.15 25.27
N SER A 4 -11.55 3.80 26.32
CA SER A 4 -12.48 2.64 26.33
C SER A 4 -13.92 3.02 25.99
N SER A 5 -14.21 4.30 25.75
CA SER A 5 -15.58 4.81 25.49
C SER A 5 -15.73 5.50 24.14
N LEU A 6 -14.75 5.39 23.25
CA LEU A 6 -14.81 5.96 21.91
C LEU A 6 -14.99 4.84 20.88
N ASP A 7 -15.85 5.09 19.89
CA ASP A 7 -16.00 4.21 18.74
C ASP A 7 -14.66 4.07 17.99
N PRO A 8 -14.36 2.89 17.43
CA PRO A 8 -13.12 2.68 16.72
C PRO A 8 -13.00 3.67 15.56
N LEU A 9 -11.79 4.21 15.39
CA LEU A 9 -11.50 5.22 14.35
C LEU A 9 -12.33 6.51 14.45
N SER A 10 -12.73 6.92 15.67
CA SER A 10 -13.32 8.24 15.88
C SER A 10 -12.48 9.37 15.23
N PRO A 11 -13.11 10.47 14.76
CA PRO A 11 -12.38 11.60 14.20
C PRO A 11 -11.30 12.18 15.12
N MET A 12 -11.51 12.09 16.44
CA MET A 12 -10.55 12.54 17.46
C MET A 12 -9.32 11.63 17.52
N THR A 13 -9.47 10.31 17.46
CA THR A 13 -8.33 9.37 17.48
C THR A 13 -7.51 9.49 16.19
N ALA A 14 -8.16 9.56 15.03
CA ALA A 14 -7.48 9.78 13.75
C ALA A 14 -6.71 11.11 13.70
N SER A 15 -7.31 12.19 14.21
CA SER A 15 -6.63 13.50 14.27
C SER A 15 -5.45 13.48 15.23
N SER A 16 -5.56 12.78 16.36
CA SER A 16 -4.45 12.63 17.30
C SER A 16 -3.27 11.91 16.67
N PHE A 17 -3.51 10.79 15.97
CA PHE A 17 -2.45 10.07 15.26
C PHE A 17 -1.79 10.91 14.17
N LEU A 18 -2.59 11.69 13.43
CA LEU A 18 -2.06 12.61 12.42
C LEU A 18 -1.14 13.66 13.07
N SER A 19 -1.56 14.30 14.16
CA SER A 19 -0.73 15.27 14.88
C SER A 19 0.58 14.67 15.37
N PHE A 20 0.58 13.42 15.86
CA PHE A 20 1.81 12.73 16.23
C PHE A 20 2.71 12.50 15.01
N ALA A 21 2.16 12.06 13.88
CA ALA A 21 2.93 11.83 12.67
C ALA A 21 3.52 13.14 12.10
N GLU A 22 2.78 14.25 12.13
CA GLU A 22 3.25 15.58 11.76
C GLU A 22 4.40 16.03 12.70
N LEU A 23 4.24 15.86 14.01
CA LEU A 23 5.27 16.19 15.00
C LEU A 23 6.53 15.35 14.81
N PHE A 24 6.41 14.04 14.59
CA PHE A 24 7.55 13.17 14.34
C PHE A 24 8.29 13.55 13.06
N SER A 25 7.57 13.86 11.98
CA SER A 25 8.19 14.33 10.73
C SER A 25 8.92 15.65 10.95
N PHE A 26 8.31 16.61 11.66
CA PHE A 26 8.95 17.88 11.98
C PHE A 26 10.27 17.67 12.76
N VAL A 27 10.25 16.88 13.83
CA VAL A 27 11.46 16.62 14.65
C VAL A 27 12.54 15.90 13.85
N LEU A 28 12.18 14.94 12.99
CA LEU A 28 13.13 14.22 12.14
C LEU A 28 13.77 15.12 11.06
N GLN A 29 13.00 16.04 10.48
CA GLN A 29 13.51 17.01 9.50
C GLN A 29 14.43 18.04 10.15
N ASP A 30 14.12 18.51 11.35
CA ASP A 30 14.90 19.54 12.04
C ASP A 30 16.19 18.98 12.67
N ARG A 31 16.19 17.69 13.03
CA ARG A 31 17.42 16.96 13.38
C ARG A 31 18.45 16.99 12.25
N ALA A 32 18.01 16.88 10.99
CA ALA A 32 18.91 17.00 9.84
C ALA A 32 19.53 18.40 9.73
N LYS A 33 18.93 19.41 10.39
CA LYS A 33 19.37 20.81 10.42
C LYS A 33 20.09 21.19 11.73
N GLY A 34 20.19 20.29 12.70
CA GLY A 34 20.98 20.45 13.92
C GLY A 34 20.38 21.33 15.03
N ALA A 35 19.09 21.65 14.99
CA ALA A 35 18.50 22.72 15.83
C ALA A 35 17.75 22.28 17.11
N MET A 36 17.46 20.99 17.32
CA MET A 36 16.64 20.51 18.45
C MET A 36 17.33 19.44 19.32
N ALA A 37 17.13 19.52 20.65
CA ALA A 37 17.62 18.55 21.62
C ALA A 37 16.71 17.29 21.76
N THR A 38 15.44 17.39 21.37
CA THR A 38 14.47 16.30 21.50
C THR A 38 14.69 15.25 20.41
N ARG A 39 14.82 13.98 20.81
CA ARG A 39 15.01 12.85 19.89
C ARG A 39 13.74 11.99 19.85
N VAL A 40 13.19 11.80 18.66
CA VAL A 40 12.18 10.78 18.40
C VAL A 40 12.91 9.44 18.23
N THR A 41 12.51 8.44 19.00
CA THR A 41 13.08 7.09 18.96
C THR A 41 12.19 6.15 18.14
N PHE A 42 12.75 4.99 17.77
CA PHE A 42 11.98 3.90 17.15
C PHE A 42 10.78 3.51 18.02
N HIS A 43 10.97 3.39 19.34
CA HIS A 43 9.91 3.02 20.27
C HIS A 43 8.76 4.03 20.30
N ASP A 44 9.03 5.34 20.16
CA ASP A 44 7.99 6.37 20.13
C ASP A 44 7.08 6.21 18.90
N LEU A 45 7.70 6.04 17.72
CA LEU A 45 6.98 5.81 16.47
C LEU A 45 6.22 4.48 16.49
N MET A 46 6.86 3.41 16.97
CA MET A 46 6.23 2.09 17.07
C MET A 46 5.07 2.06 18.05
N ALA A 47 5.13 2.81 19.16
CA ALA A 47 4.03 2.91 20.10
C ALA A 47 2.80 3.54 19.46
N VAL A 48 2.98 4.57 18.62
CA VAL A 48 1.90 5.20 17.87
C VAL A 48 1.41 4.26 16.75
N LEU A 49 2.30 3.70 15.94
CA LEU A 49 1.95 2.75 14.88
C LEU A 49 1.14 1.57 15.42
N GLY A 50 1.62 0.93 16.50
CA GLY A 50 0.94 -0.20 17.12
C GLY A 50 -0.43 0.17 17.70
N LYS A 51 -0.61 1.40 18.20
CA LYS A 51 -1.94 1.90 18.60
C LYS A 51 -2.84 2.11 17.40
N SER A 52 -2.34 2.71 16.32
CA SER A 52 -3.09 2.94 15.09
C SER A 52 -3.56 1.63 14.44
N VAL A 53 -2.69 0.61 14.37
CA VAL A 53 -3.06 -0.72 13.83
C VAL A 53 -4.11 -1.40 14.71
N ARG A 54 -4.01 -1.32 16.04
CA ARG A 54 -5.05 -1.86 16.94
C ARG A 54 -6.40 -1.20 16.76
N GLU A 55 -6.43 0.10 16.46
CA GLU A 55 -7.69 0.79 16.15
C GLU A 55 -8.30 0.31 14.83
N VAL A 56 -7.48 0.01 13.82
CA VAL A 56 -7.95 -0.64 12.58
C VAL A 56 -8.45 -2.07 12.86
N GLU A 57 -7.74 -2.86 13.66
CA GLU A 57 -8.20 -4.20 14.09
C GLU A 57 -9.58 -4.14 14.76
N ARG A 58 -9.79 -3.16 15.66
CA ARG A 58 -11.08 -2.93 16.32
C ARG A 58 -12.17 -2.54 15.33
N ALA A 59 -11.88 -1.65 14.39
CA ALA A 59 -12.84 -1.22 13.36
C ALA A 59 -13.27 -2.39 12.47
N VAL A 60 -12.34 -3.24 12.04
CA VAL A 60 -12.63 -4.41 11.19
C VAL A 60 -13.43 -5.49 11.97
N ALA A 61 -13.19 -5.64 13.26
CA ALA A 61 -13.90 -6.61 14.09
C ALA A 61 -15.38 -6.26 14.32
N GLN A 62 -15.75 -4.98 14.30
CA GLN A 62 -17.11 -4.51 14.58
C GLN A 62 -18.02 -4.51 13.33
N ARG A 63 -18.03 -5.63 12.57
CA ARG A 63 -18.62 -5.83 11.22
C ARG A 63 -19.97 -5.16 10.86
N ASP A 64 -20.75 -4.67 11.83
CA ASP A 64 -22.03 -3.98 11.63
C ASP A 64 -21.91 -2.46 11.41
N ALA A 65 -20.78 -1.85 11.78
CA ALA A 65 -20.46 -0.49 11.41
C ALA A 65 -19.53 -0.55 10.20
N HIS A 66 -20.05 -0.33 8.98
CA HIS A 66 -19.17 0.00 7.85
C HIS A 66 -18.30 1.16 8.33
N PRO A 67 -16.99 0.96 8.56
CA PRO A 67 -16.17 2.01 9.12
C PRO A 67 -16.25 3.17 8.15
N ASP A 68 -16.56 4.38 8.65
CA ASP A 68 -16.71 5.57 7.83
C ASP A 68 -15.58 5.58 6.80
N ALA A 69 -15.91 5.31 5.53
CA ALA A 69 -14.92 5.04 4.50
C ALA A 69 -13.83 6.13 4.40
N PRO A 70 -14.13 7.43 4.60
CA PRO A 70 -13.10 8.48 4.68
C PRO A 70 -12.17 8.33 5.90
N GLN A 71 -12.72 8.00 7.07
CA GLN A 71 -11.97 7.89 8.33
C GLN A 71 -11.06 6.67 8.32
N PHE A 72 -11.56 5.54 7.80
CA PHE A 72 -10.78 4.32 7.60
C PHE A 72 -9.62 4.55 6.62
N THR A 73 -9.91 5.18 5.48
CA THR A 73 -8.88 5.55 4.50
C THR A 73 -7.82 6.46 5.13
N LYS A 74 -8.25 7.49 5.87
CA LYS A 74 -7.34 8.40 6.57
C LYS A 74 -6.46 7.68 7.59
N ALA A 75 -7.01 6.73 8.34
CA ALA A 75 -6.26 5.94 9.30
C ALA A 75 -5.16 5.10 8.62
N LEU A 76 -5.50 4.43 7.51
CA LEU A 76 -4.53 3.69 6.71
C LEU A 76 -3.45 4.61 6.13
N CYS A 77 -3.82 5.79 5.62
CA CYS A 77 -2.86 6.80 5.19
C CYS A 77 -1.88 7.15 6.31
N ILE A 78 -2.37 7.46 7.52
CA ILE A 78 -1.51 7.83 8.66
C ILE A 78 -0.55 6.69 9.02
N ILE A 79 -1.03 5.44 9.03
CA ILE A 79 -0.20 4.26 9.28
C ILE A 79 0.93 4.18 8.26
N LEU A 80 0.65 4.35 6.96
CA LEU A 80 1.69 4.32 5.92
C LEU A 80 2.72 5.43 6.10
N HIS A 81 2.31 6.61 6.58
CA HIS A 81 3.24 7.68 6.91
C HIS A 81 4.10 7.38 8.14
N LEU A 82 3.53 6.75 9.17
CA LEU A 82 4.31 6.29 10.32
C LEU A 82 5.34 5.23 9.91
N VAL A 83 4.95 4.31 9.03
CA VAL A 83 5.88 3.34 8.42
C VAL A 83 6.96 4.07 7.61
N TYR A 84 6.60 5.07 6.79
CA TYR A 84 7.56 5.90 6.07
C TYR A 84 8.58 6.57 6.99
N LEU A 85 8.15 7.09 8.14
CA LEU A 85 9.05 7.71 9.12
C LEU A 85 9.95 6.69 9.81
N LEU A 86 9.45 5.49 10.08
CA LEU A 86 10.26 4.39 10.63
C LEU A 86 11.38 3.96 9.67
N GLU A 87 11.12 3.95 8.35
CA GLU A 87 12.17 3.71 7.33
C GLU A 87 13.28 4.77 7.31
N LYS A 88 13.09 5.92 7.98
CA LYS A 88 14.14 6.94 8.13
C LYS A 88 15.01 6.75 9.37
N LEU A 89 14.65 5.80 10.24
CA LEU A 89 15.42 5.46 11.43
C LEU A 89 16.33 4.26 11.16
N SER A 90 17.48 4.24 11.83
CA SER A 90 18.30 3.04 11.94
C SER A 90 17.67 2.11 12.96
N CYS A 91 17.33 0.89 12.57
CA CYS A 91 16.72 -0.13 13.42
C CYS A 91 17.70 -1.28 13.69
N THR A 92 17.65 -1.88 14.89
CA THR A 92 18.28 -3.18 15.13
C THR A 92 17.49 -4.30 14.44
N PRO A 93 18.05 -5.51 14.27
CA PRO A 93 17.31 -6.65 13.70
C PRO A 93 16.02 -6.98 14.47
N GLU A 94 16.02 -6.81 15.80
CA GLU A 94 14.84 -7.03 16.65
C GLU A 94 13.77 -5.97 16.41
N GLU A 95 14.16 -4.70 16.29
CA GLU A 95 13.27 -3.59 15.95
C GLU A 95 12.67 -3.77 14.55
N GLU A 96 13.50 -4.17 13.58
CA GLU A 96 13.08 -4.48 12.23
C GLU A 96 12.03 -5.61 12.21
N HIS A 97 12.25 -6.67 12.99
CA HIS A 97 11.29 -7.75 13.15
C HIS A 97 9.97 -7.25 13.78
N GLN A 98 10.03 -6.40 14.81
CA GLN A 98 8.84 -5.84 15.45
C GLN A 98 8.02 -4.97 14.48
N LYS A 99 8.69 -4.16 13.66
CA LYS A 99 8.08 -3.36 12.60
C LYS A 99 7.37 -4.27 11.58
N LYS A 100 8.07 -5.27 11.04
CA LYS A 100 7.51 -6.24 10.08
C LYS A 100 6.33 -7.02 10.65
N GLN A 101 6.41 -7.46 11.91
CA GLN A 101 5.32 -8.14 12.60
C GLN A 101 4.06 -7.25 12.70
N THR A 102 4.24 -5.95 12.98
CA THR A 102 3.13 -4.99 13.07
C THR A 102 2.50 -4.73 11.71
N VAL A 103 3.30 -4.59 10.66
CA VAL A 103 2.82 -4.44 9.27
C VAL A 103 2.11 -5.71 8.79
N TYR A 104 2.67 -6.89 9.04
CA TYR A 104 2.04 -8.17 8.71
C TYR A 104 0.66 -8.33 9.38
N ARG A 105 0.54 -7.95 10.66
CA ARG A 105 -0.75 -7.96 11.35
C ARG A 105 -1.78 -7.08 10.67
N LEU A 106 -1.40 -5.89 10.24
CA LEU A 106 -2.28 -5.00 9.47
C LEU A 106 -2.69 -5.65 8.15
N LEU A 107 -1.75 -6.19 7.38
CA LEU A 107 -2.01 -6.79 6.07
C LEU A 107 -2.90 -8.03 6.17
N LYS A 108 -2.77 -8.82 7.24
CA LYS A 108 -3.61 -10.00 7.50
C LYS A 108 -5.10 -9.66 7.63
N LEU A 109 -5.43 -8.41 7.98
CA LEU A 109 -6.82 -7.94 8.02
C LEU A 109 -7.42 -7.72 6.62
N ASN A 110 -6.59 -7.73 5.57
CA ASN A 110 -6.93 -7.33 4.21
C ASN A 110 -7.72 -5.99 4.17
N PRO A 111 -7.16 -4.91 4.76
CA PRO A 111 -7.89 -3.66 4.90
C PRO A 111 -8.09 -3.02 3.53
N ARG A 112 -9.33 -2.63 3.23
CA ARG A 112 -9.70 -1.94 1.99
C ARG A 112 -10.11 -0.50 2.30
N ALA A 113 -9.36 0.45 1.77
CA ALA A 113 -9.70 1.86 1.79
C ALA A 113 -10.84 2.18 0.80
N ARG A 114 -11.11 3.47 0.58
CA ARG A 114 -12.03 3.94 -0.46
C ARG A 114 -11.65 3.32 -1.82
N SER A 115 -12.67 2.98 -2.62
CA SER A 115 -12.49 2.35 -3.93
C SER A 115 -11.75 1.00 -3.88
N GLY A 116 -11.71 0.32 -2.73
CA GLY A 116 -11.08 -1.00 -2.62
C GLY A 116 -9.54 -0.96 -2.55
N TYR A 117 -8.94 0.20 -2.36
CA TYR A 117 -7.48 0.36 -2.29
C TYR A 117 -6.90 -0.45 -1.13
N THR A 118 -5.92 -1.30 -1.43
CA THR A 118 -5.11 -1.95 -0.40
C THR A 118 -4.01 -0.99 0.10
N PRO A 119 -3.36 -1.26 1.24
CA PRO A 119 -2.20 -0.48 1.68
C PRO A 119 -1.10 -0.36 0.62
N LEU A 120 -0.97 -1.38 -0.24
CA LEU A 120 0.00 -1.37 -1.34
C LEU A 120 -0.41 -0.39 -2.46
N HIS A 121 -1.70 -0.30 -2.83
CA HIS A 121 -2.18 0.72 -3.77
C HIS A 121 -1.85 2.13 -3.27
N MET A 122 -2.11 2.39 -1.99
CA MET A 122 -1.84 3.68 -1.36
C MET A 122 -0.33 3.98 -1.31
N ALA A 123 0.51 2.99 -1.04
CA ALA A 123 1.97 3.17 -1.00
C ALA A 123 2.58 3.53 -2.37
N VAL A 124 1.88 3.24 -3.46
CA VAL A 124 2.32 3.52 -4.83
C VAL A 124 1.55 4.64 -5.51
N ASP A 125 0.64 5.29 -4.77
CA ASP A 125 -0.19 6.38 -5.23
C ASP A 125 0.37 7.74 -4.75
N LYS A 126 0.37 8.73 -5.64
CA LYS A 126 0.82 10.09 -5.33
C LYS A 126 -0.12 10.81 -4.35
N ASP A 127 -1.44 10.54 -4.42
CA ASP A 127 -2.46 11.25 -3.65
C ASP A 127 -2.39 10.87 -2.16
N THR A 128 -1.78 9.72 -1.84
CA THR A 128 -1.50 9.30 -0.47
C THR A 128 -0.62 10.32 0.27
N THR A 129 0.24 11.09 -0.41
CA THR A 129 1.09 12.14 0.21
C THR A 129 0.29 13.20 0.99
N THR A 130 -0.95 13.46 0.60
CA THR A 130 -1.79 14.52 1.17
C THR A 130 -2.77 13.98 2.22
N VAL A 131 -2.34 13.95 3.49
CA VAL A 131 -3.17 13.44 4.63
C VAL A 131 -3.55 14.53 5.63
N GLY A 132 -2.76 15.59 5.71
CA GLY A 132 -2.89 16.66 6.68
C GLY A 132 -2.50 18.02 6.11
N ARG A 133 -2.31 19.01 6.98
CA ARG A 133 -1.88 20.34 6.57
C ARG A 133 -0.42 20.33 6.14
N TYR A 134 0.39 19.46 6.76
CA TYR A 134 1.82 19.38 6.52
C TYR A 134 2.20 18.05 5.85
N PRO A 135 3.12 18.06 4.87
CA PRO A 135 3.60 16.83 4.26
C PRO A 135 4.48 16.06 5.24
N ILE A 136 4.15 14.79 5.46
CA ILE A 136 4.86 13.92 6.42
C ILE A 136 5.87 13.05 5.68
N GLY A 137 5.43 12.39 4.60
CA GLY A 137 6.20 11.49 3.77
C GLY A 137 5.77 11.62 2.31
N ARG A 138 6.68 11.32 1.39
CA ARG A 138 6.42 11.44 -0.05
C ARG A 138 6.07 10.06 -0.62
N PHE A 139 4.92 9.97 -1.26
CA PHE A 139 4.49 8.81 -2.02
C PHE A 139 4.45 9.15 -3.52
N PRO A 140 4.68 8.18 -4.43
CA PRO A 140 5.02 6.77 -4.21
C PRO A 140 6.34 6.58 -3.44
N SER A 141 6.40 5.59 -2.53
CA SER A 141 7.60 5.31 -1.72
C SER A 141 8.10 3.89 -1.93
N LEU A 142 9.30 3.75 -2.50
CA LEU A 142 9.95 2.45 -2.71
C LEU A 142 10.16 1.70 -1.40
N ALA A 143 10.63 2.37 -0.35
CA ALA A 143 10.90 1.74 0.94
C ALA A 143 9.61 1.18 1.57
N VAL A 144 8.52 1.95 1.54
CA VAL A 144 7.23 1.50 2.09
C VAL A 144 6.64 0.38 1.23
N ALA A 145 6.65 0.51 -0.09
CA ALA A 145 6.16 -0.53 -0.99
C ALA A 145 6.95 -1.84 -0.83
N ALA A 146 8.28 -1.78 -0.77
CA ALA A 146 9.14 -2.94 -0.55
C ALA A 146 8.85 -3.61 0.79
N LEU A 147 8.72 -2.84 1.88
CA LEU A 147 8.38 -3.39 3.18
C LEU A 147 7.01 -4.08 3.19
N LEU A 148 6.00 -3.49 2.54
CA LEU A 148 4.67 -4.10 2.45
C LEU A 148 4.74 -5.43 1.67
N LEU A 149 5.46 -5.46 0.55
CA LEU A 149 5.68 -6.68 -0.25
C LEU A 149 6.43 -7.75 0.54
N GLU A 150 7.51 -7.39 1.25
CA GLU A 150 8.23 -8.29 2.15
C GLU A 150 7.35 -8.85 3.27
N CYS A 151 6.35 -8.08 3.70
CA CYS A 151 5.36 -8.51 4.69
C CYS A 151 4.17 -9.26 4.08
N GLY A 152 4.22 -9.63 2.80
CA GLY A 152 3.20 -10.44 2.13
C GLY A 152 2.01 -9.67 1.59
N ALA A 153 2.16 -8.37 1.29
CA ALA A 153 1.15 -7.65 0.52
C ALA A 153 1.05 -8.25 -0.89
N ASP A 154 -0.17 -8.54 -1.33
CA ASP A 154 -0.44 -9.08 -2.65
C ASP A 154 -0.16 -8.02 -3.75
N PRO A 155 0.83 -8.25 -4.64
CA PRO A 155 1.21 -7.30 -5.69
C PRO A 155 0.15 -7.18 -6.80
N ASP A 156 -0.77 -8.13 -6.90
CA ASP A 156 -1.85 -8.18 -7.91
C ASP A 156 -3.23 -7.96 -7.32
N ALA A 157 -3.31 -7.51 -6.07
CA ALA A 157 -4.56 -7.14 -5.45
C ALA A 157 -5.33 -6.15 -6.33
N ARG A 158 -6.63 -6.37 -6.52
CA ARG A 158 -7.48 -5.50 -7.34
C ARG A 158 -8.28 -4.51 -6.52
N ASP A 159 -8.31 -3.25 -6.95
CA ASP A 159 -9.24 -2.22 -6.47
C ASP A 159 -10.65 -2.38 -7.10
N SER A 160 -11.56 -1.42 -6.87
CA SER A 160 -12.92 -1.47 -7.42
C SER A 160 -13.00 -1.35 -8.95
N ASP A 161 -11.97 -0.82 -9.60
CA ASP A 161 -11.84 -0.68 -11.04
C ASP A 161 -10.94 -1.78 -11.64
N ASN A 162 -10.66 -2.83 -10.87
CA ASN A 162 -9.70 -3.90 -11.18
C ASN A 162 -8.27 -3.40 -11.46
N ASN A 163 -7.92 -2.19 -11.05
CA ASN A 163 -6.54 -1.77 -11.08
C ASN A 163 -5.76 -2.57 -10.05
N THR A 164 -4.59 -3.05 -10.46
CA THR A 164 -3.56 -3.56 -9.54
C THR A 164 -2.67 -2.41 -9.06
N PRO A 165 -1.86 -2.59 -7.99
CA PRO A 165 -0.85 -1.61 -7.60
C PRO A 165 0.05 -1.18 -8.77
N LEU A 166 0.33 -2.07 -9.73
CA LEU A 166 1.13 -1.72 -10.90
C LEU A 166 0.44 -0.70 -11.81
N HIS A 167 -0.88 -0.78 -11.97
CA HIS A 167 -1.67 0.21 -12.73
C HIS A 167 -1.63 1.59 -12.06
N VAL A 168 -1.85 1.64 -10.74
CA VAL A 168 -1.78 2.90 -9.98
C VAL A 168 -0.36 3.50 -9.99
N CYS A 169 0.65 2.65 -9.92
CA CYS A 169 2.06 3.05 -10.00
C CYS A 169 2.42 3.61 -11.39
N ALA A 170 1.88 3.03 -12.47
CA ALA A 170 2.08 3.53 -13.83
C ALA A 170 1.56 4.96 -14.00
N ILE A 171 0.37 5.26 -13.45
CA ILE A 171 -0.21 6.61 -13.45
C ILE A 171 0.61 7.57 -12.58
N SER A 172 1.16 7.08 -11.46
CA SER A 172 1.97 7.88 -10.54
C SER A 172 3.41 8.14 -11.04
N GLY A 173 3.86 7.39 -12.05
CA GLY A 173 5.12 7.65 -12.77
C GLY A 173 6.39 7.29 -11.99
N CYS A 174 6.39 6.19 -11.23
CA CYS A 174 7.56 5.77 -10.43
C CYS A 174 8.14 4.41 -10.89
N PRO A 175 9.09 4.39 -11.85
CA PRO A 175 9.59 3.14 -12.44
C PRO A 175 10.33 2.24 -11.44
N GLU A 176 10.99 2.83 -10.44
CA GLU A 176 11.67 2.06 -9.39
C GLU A 176 10.70 1.20 -8.57
N VAL A 177 9.55 1.78 -8.21
CA VAL A 177 8.48 1.09 -7.49
C VAL A 177 7.81 0.04 -8.38
N MET A 178 7.61 0.34 -9.67
CA MET A 178 7.12 -0.66 -10.63
C MET A 178 8.07 -1.86 -10.71
N GLY A 179 9.38 -1.63 -10.78
CA GLY A 179 10.38 -2.70 -10.78
C GLY A 179 10.40 -3.50 -9.48
N ALA A 180 10.03 -2.91 -8.34
CA ALA A 180 9.86 -3.64 -7.08
C ALA A 180 8.60 -4.52 -7.09
N LEU A 181 7.47 -4.00 -7.57
CA LEU A 181 6.21 -4.75 -7.70
C LEU A 181 6.37 -5.97 -8.61
N VAL A 182 7.01 -5.80 -9.76
CA VAL A 182 7.26 -6.89 -10.71
C VAL A 182 8.21 -7.93 -10.13
N ARG A 183 9.28 -7.51 -9.44
CA ARG A 183 10.19 -8.45 -8.75
C ARG A 183 9.52 -9.22 -7.62
N ALA A 184 8.49 -8.64 -7.01
CA ALA A 184 7.69 -9.30 -5.99
C ALA A 184 6.60 -10.22 -6.58
N GLY A 185 6.54 -10.39 -7.90
CA GLY A 185 5.63 -11.30 -8.59
C GLY A 185 4.42 -10.63 -9.22
N GLY A 186 4.31 -9.30 -9.20
CA GLY A 186 3.19 -8.59 -9.81
C GLY A 186 3.12 -8.82 -11.33
N HIS A 187 1.94 -9.21 -11.81
CA HIS A 187 1.67 -9.50 -13.21
C HIS A 187 1.65 -8.23 -14.06
N PHE A 188 2.61 -8.14 -14.96
CA PHE A 188 2.81 -6.96 -15.80
C PHE A 188 1.69 -6.76 -16.83
N ASP A 189 1.06 -7.84 -17.25
CA ASP A 189 -0.01 -7.89 -18.24
C ASP A 189 -1.39 -8.16 -17.65
N ALA A 190 -1.52 -8.05 -16.32
CA ALA A 190 -2.82 -7.95 -15.68
C ALA A 190 -3.61 -6.78 -16.31
N THR A 191 -4.90 -6.99 -16.53
CA THR A 191 -5.78 -5.96 -17.08
C THR A 191 -6.77 -5.44 -16.05
N ASN A 192 -7.05 -4.14 -16.14
CA ASN A 192 -8.08 -3.49 -15.33
C ASN A 192 -9.48 -3.58 -15.97
N ALA A 193 -10.49 -2.94 -15.40
CA ALA A 193 -11.87 -3.00 -15.89
C ALA A 193 -12.04 -2.44 -17.32
N GLN A 194 -11.12 -1.58 -17.78
CA GLN A 194 -11.08 -1.07 -19.15
C GLN A 194 -10.26 -1.95 -20.10
N ARG A 195 -9.85 -3.15 -19.66
CA ARG A 195 -8.98 -4.09 -20.39
C ARG A 195 -7.62 -3.50 -20.76
N LYS A 196 -7.15 -2.51 -19.98
CA LYS A 196 -5.84 -1.90 -20.17
C LYS A 196 -4.83 -2.52 -19.23
N THR A 197 -3.61 -2.71 -19.72
CA THR A 197 -2.47 -3.10 -18.87
C THR A 197 -1.85 -1.89 -18.21
N ALA A 198 -1.08 -2.10 -17.13
CA ALA A 198 -0.33 -1.02 -16.49
C ALA A 198 0.62 -0.29 -17.47
N TYR A 199 1.21 -1.01 -18.44
CA TYR A 199 2.07 -0.40 -19.45
C TYR A 199 1.34 0.55 -20.39
N GLU A 200 0.09 0.25 -20.74
CA GLU A 200 -0.74 1.11 -21.59
C GLU A 200 -1.20 2.39 -20.87
N LEU A 201 -1.15 2.41 -19.54
CA LEU A 201 -1.45 3.58 -18.71
C LEU A 201 -0.23 4.47 -18.45
N LEU A 202 0.98 4.04 -18.83
CA LEU A 202 2.18 4.85 -18.67
C LEU A 202 2.08 6.11 -19.52
N ASP A 203 2.30 7.27 -18.90
CA ASP A 203 2.43 8.53 -19.61
C ASP A 203 3.62 8.44 -20.59
N GLU A 204 3.43 8.90 -21.84
CA GLU A 204 4.45 8.98 -22.89
C GLU A 204 5.72 9.71 -22.41
N ARG A 205 5.59 10.61 -21.43
CA ARG A 205 6.68 11.40 -20.85
C ARG A 205 7.42 10.71 -19.70
N CYS A 206 6.92 9.59 -19.19
CA CYS A 206 7.55 8.87 -18.08
C CYS A 206 8.73 8.02 -18.59
N ALA A 207 9.90 8.22 -17.99
CA ALA A 207 11.11 7.42 -18.26
C ALA A 207 10.92 5.90 -18.06
N GLY A 208 9.84 5.49 -17.37
CA GLY A 208 9.50 4.09 -17.13
C GLY A 208 9.19 3.28 -18.39
N ARG A 209 8.74 3.89 -19.49
CA ARG A 209 8.41 3.16 -20.72
C ARG A 209 9.63 2.51 -21.38
N HIS A 210 10.80 3.11 -21.23
CA HIS A 210 12.07 2.57 -21.73
C HIS A 210 12.74 1.61 -20.74
N ALA A 211 12.53 1.82 -19.43
CA ALA A 211 13.11 0.98 -18.38
C ALA A 211 12.38 -0.36 -18.22
N LEU A 212 11.10 -0.42 -18.58
CA LEU A 212 10.26 -1.61 -18.43
C LEU A 212 10.01 -2.23 -19.80
N GLN A 213 10.72 -3.32 -20.10
CA GLN A 213 10.43 -4.14 -21.28
C GLN A 213 9.35 -5.17 -20.91
N PRO A 214 8.12 -5.07 -21.44
CA PRO A 214 7.04 -6.01 -21.10
C PRO A 214 7.42 -7.46 -21.36
N LEU A 215 8.15 -7.71 -22.45
CA LEU A 215 8.60 -9.04 -22.87
C LEU A 215 9.52 -9.75 -21.86
N ALA A 216 10.18 -8.99 -20.97
CA ALA A 216 11.04 -9.59 -19.94
C ALA A 216 10.24 -10.21 -18.78
N TYR A 217 8.97 -9.85 -18.64
CA TYR A 217 8.16 -10.17 -17.45
C TYR A 217 6.86 -10.93 -17.77
N VAL A 218 6.53 -11.10 -19.05
CA VAL A 218 5.38 -11.89 -19.50
C VAL A 218 5.80 -13.36 -19.64
N THR A 219 5.17 -14.24 -18.86
CA THR A 219 5.45 -15.69 -18.91
C THR A 219 4.59 -16.38 -19.97
N LEU A 220 4.94 -17.62 -20.32
CA LEU A 220 4.13 -18.44 -21.24
C LEU A 220 2.70 -18.66 -20.70
N GLN A 221 2.55 -18.78 -19.37
CA GLN A 221 1.23 -18.89 -18.74
C GLN A 221 0.39 -17.64 -18.99
N CYS A 222 1.00 -16.45 -18.86
CA CYS A 222 0.33 -15.18 -19.14
C CYS A 222 -0.12 -15.10 -20.61
N LEU A 223 0.74 -15.52 -21.56
CA LEU A 223 0.38 -15.61 -22.98
C LEU A 223 -0.78 -16.58 -23.25
N ALA A 224 -0.80 -17.74 -22.56
CA ALA A 224 -1.87 -18.72 -22.68
C ALA A 224 -3.19 -18.18 -22.14
N ALA A 225 -3.18 -17.56 -20.95
CA ALA A 225 -4.35 -16.90 -20.37
C ALA A 225 -4.95 -15.84 -21.32
N ARG A 226 -4.09 -14.99 -21.89
CA ARG A 226 -4.52 -14.00 -22.89
C ARG A 226 -5.11 -14.63 -24.15
N ALA A 227 -4.55 -15.74 -24.62
CA ALA A 227 -5.08 -16.43 -25.79
C ALA A 227 -6.49 -16.99 -25.52
N ILE A 228 -6.70 -17.54 -24.32
CA ILE A 228 -8.00 -18.05 -23.84
C ILE A 228 -9.04 -16.91 -23.82
N GLU A 229 -8.72 -15.79 -23.17
CA GLU A 229 -9.63 -14.62 -23.08
C GLU A 229 -9.89 -13.96 -24.43
N ARG A 230 -8.86 -13.81 -25.27
CA ARG A 230 -8.99 -13.23 -26.61
C ARG A 230 -9.88 -14.08 -27.52
N GLN A 231 -9.81 -15.40 -27.41
CA GLN A 231 -10.64 -16.33 -28.18
C GLN A 231 -11.96 -16.67 -27.48
N ARG A 232 -12.20 -16.15 -26.27
CA ARG A 232 -13.37 -16.44 -25.43
C ARG A 232 -13.61 -17.93 -25.24
N LEU A 233 -12.54 -18.69 -25.06
CA LEU A 233 -12.65 -20.13 -24.86
C LEU A 233 -13.32 -20.40 -23.50
N PRO A 234 -14.22 -21.38 -23.39
CA PRO A 234 -14.79 -21.76 -22.11
C PRO A 234 -13.71 -22.45 -21.26
N TYR A 235 -13.45 -21.95 -20.05
CA TYR A 235 -12.50 -22.54 -19.10
C TYR A 235 -13.08 -22.74 -17.70
N LYS A 236 -14.14 -22.00 -17.33
CA LYS A 236 -14.74 -22.08 -15.99
C LYS A 236 -15.36 -23.46 -15.72
N GLY A 237 -15.01 -24.04 -14.57
CA GLY A 237 -15.36 -25.39 -14.15
C GLY A 237 -14.60 -26.52 -14.86
N LEU A 238 -13.69 -26.18 -15.79
CA LEU A 238 -12.89 -27.17 -16.55
C LEU A 238 -11.45 -27.27 -16.06
N ILE A 239 -10.99 -26.27 -15.31
CA ILE A 239 -9.64 -26.17 -14.76
C ILE A 239 -9.71 -25.84 -13.26
N PRO A 240 -8.61 -25.97 -12.50
CA PRO A 240 -8.58 -25.59 -11.09
C PRO A 240 -8.89 -24.10 -10.88
N GLU A 241 -9.56 -23.76 -9.76
CA GLU A 241 -9.97 -22.39 -9.41
C GLU A 241 -8.78 -21.39 -9.43
N GLU A 242 -7.59 -21.82 -9.01
CA GLU A 242 -6.38 -21.00 -9.06
C GLU A 242 -6.01 -20.59 -10.49
N MET A 243 -6.19 -21.49 -11.46
CA MET A 243 -5.94 -21.19 -12.87
C MET A 243 -7.07 -20.33 -13.47
N GLU A 244 -8.30 -20.47 -13.00
CA GLU A 244 -9.39 -19.58 -13.39
C GLU A 244 -9.12 -18.15 -12.94
N ALA A 245 -8.75 -17.95 -11.68
CA ALA A 245 -8.39 -16.65 -11.13
C ALA A 245 -7.20 -16.02 -11.89
N PHE A 246 -6.22 -16.85 -12.27
CA PHE A 246 -5.11 -16.42 -13.10
C PHE A 246 -5.55 -15.98 -14.52
N ILE A 247 -6.47 -16.70 -15.16
CA ILE A 247 -6.99 -16.31 -16.48
C ILE A 247 -7.81 -15.03 -16.35
N GLU A 248 -8.65 -14.91 -15.33
CA GLU A 248 -9.43 -13.69 -15.03
C GLU A 248 -8.55 -12.48 -14.70
N LEU A 249 -7.28 -12.68 -14.37
CA LEU A 249 -6.31 -11.59 -14.20
C LEU A 249 -5.96 -10.89 -15.51
N HIS A 250 -6.04 -11.59 -16.64
CA HIS A 250 -5.57 -11.17 -17.97
C HIS A 250 -6.72 -10.74 -18.88
#